data_AF-X0YD61-F1
#
_entry.id   AF-X0YD61-F1
#
_cell.length_a   1.000
_cell.length_b   1.000
_cell.length_c   1.000
_cell.angle_alpha   90.00
_cell.angle_beta   90.00
_cell.angle_gamma   90.00
#
_symmetry.space_group_name_H-M   'P 1'
#
loop_
_entity.id
_entity.type
_entity.pdbx_description
1 polymer ?
#
loop_
_entity_poly.entity_id
_entity_poly.type
_entity_poly.pdbx_seq_one_letter_code
_entity_poly.pdbx_strand_id
1 'polypeptide(L)'
;FILLDTILIIANISESEVDGDAYKENPNYQKLLNEFGQSRVIPISAKLEGELSQLSGEEAEEMMGMMGLKESGLDKIIQKTYENLGLITFFTCGPKEIHAWPIKKGLTVRQAAGEIHSDLERGFICADVFNYADLKSLGSESAIKTSGKMRTEGQDYLMADGDIINVKFNV
;
A
#
# COMPACT_ATOMS: atom_id res chain seq x y z
N PHE A 1 -5.42 -14.10 23.05
CA PHE A 1 -4.76 -14.96 22.05
C PHE A 1 -4.09 -14.07 21.04
N ILE A 2 -2.76 -14.12 20.92
CA ILE A 2 -2.03 -13.49 19.81
C ILE A 2 -1.95 -14.57 18.73
N LEU A 3 -2.61 -14.37 17.58
CA LEU A 3 -2.53 -15.29 16.46
C LEU A 3 -1.17 -15.08 15.77
N LEU A 4 -0.36 -16.13 15.70
CA LEU A 4 0.95 -16.11 15.03
C LEU A 4 0.85 -15.71 13.55
N ASP A 5 -0.34 -15.84 12.96
CA ASP A 5 -0.60 -15.58 11.54
C ASP A 5 -0.60 -14.11 11.14
N THR A 6 -0.55 -13.20 12.12
CA THR A 6 -0.49 -11.75 11.89
C THR A 6 0.90 -11.17 12.22
N ILE A 7 1.89 -12.01 12.53
CA ILE A 7 3.23 -11.55 12.94
C ILE A 7 4.16 -11.51 11.73
N LEU A 8 4.81 -10.36 11.52
CA LEU A 8 5.96 -10.20 10.62
C LEU A 8 7.25 -10.22 11.45
N ILE A 9 8.27 -10.90 10.93
CA ILE A 9 9.60 -11.00 11.52
C ILE A 9 10.54 -10.10 10.74
N ILE A 10 11.07 -9.08 11.40
CA ILE A 10 12.07 -8.19 10.83
C ILE A 10 13.45 -8.76 11.18
N ALA A 11 14.13 -9.34 10.19
CA ALA A 11 15.47 -9.88 10.35
C ALA A 11 16.49 -8.78 10.10
N ASN A 12 17.05 -8.23 11.17
CA ASN A 12 18.13 -7.24 11.07
C ASN A 12 19.43 -7.92 10.64
N ILE A 13 19.89 -7.62 9.43
CA ILE A 13 21.10 -8.13 8.79
C ILE A 13 22.16 -7.03 8.67
N SER A 14 23.42 -7.38 8.42
CA SER A 14 24.43 -6.35 8.17
C SER A 14 24.25 -5.72 6.80
N GLU A 15 24.74 -4.49 6.64
CA GLU A 15 24.75 -3.77 5.36
C GLU A 15 25.48 -4.53 4.25
N SER A 16 26.59 -5.20 4.59
CA SER A 16 27.34 -6.05 3.65
C SER A 16 26.56 -7.28 3.18
N GLU A 17 25.53 -7.70 3.93
CA GLU A 17 24.67 -8.82 3.55
C GLU A 17 23.51 -8.40 2.66
N VAL A 18 23.17 -7.10 2.63
CA VAL A 18 22.12 -6.54 1.76
C VAL A 18 22.54 -6.57 0.29
N ASP A 19 23.80 -6.23 0.03
CA ASP A 19 24.37 -6.24 -1.32
C ASP A 19 24.36 -7.66 -1.92
N GLY A 20 23.91 -7.78 -3.17
CA GLY A 20 23.81 -9.04 -3.89
C GLY A 20 22.93 -10.11 -3.24
N ASP A 21 22.05 -9.75 -2.29
CA ASP A 21 21.26 -10.68 -1.47
C ASP A 21 22.09 -11.72 -0.68
N ALA A 22 23.31 -11.37 -0.26
CA ALA A 22 24.19 -12.28 0.46
C ALA A 22 23.59 -12.82 1.79
N TYR A 23 22.63 -12.10 2.38
CA TYR A 23 21.84 -12.58 3.53
C TYR A 23 21.13 -13.91 3.29
N LYS A 24 20.87 -14.30 2.03
CA LYS A 24 20.26 -15.59 1.70
C LYS A 24 21.15 -16.77 2.11
N GLU A 25 22.47 -16.61 2.14
CA GLU A 25 23.39 -17.66 2.58
C GLU A 25 23.61 -17.66 4.11
N ASN A 26 23.07 -16.66 4.84
CA ASN A 26 23.21 -16.56 6.29
C ASN A 26 22.44 -17.70 6.98
N PRO A 27 23.11 -18.59 7.75
CA PRO A 27 22.45 -19.71 8.41
C PRO A 27 21.37 -19.30 9.42
N ASN A 28 21.52 -18.13 10.06
CA ASN A 28 20.53 -17.62 11.01
C ASN A 28 19.29 -17.09 10.29
N TYR A 29 19.47 -16.44 9.13
CA TYR A 29 18.35 -16.03 8.29
C TYR A 29 17.57 -17.25 7.77
N GLN A 30 18.29 -18.29 7.32
CA GLN A 30 17.67 -19.55 6.90
C GLN A 30 16.90 -20.26 8.03
N LYS A 31 17.38 -20.20 9.28
CA LYS A 31 16.62 -20.69 10.44
C LYS A 31 15.30 -19.95 10.62
N LEU A 32 15.30 -18.62 10.53
CA LEU A 32 14.08 -17.82 10.62
C LEU A 32 13.08 -18.18 9.51
N LEU A 33 13.56 -18.37 8.27
CA LEU A 33 12.72 -18.80 7.16
C LEU A 33 12.07 -20.16 7.40
N ASN A 34 12.82 -21.12 7.96
CA ASN A 34 12.29 -22.45 8.27
C ASN A 34 11.26 -22.43 9.40
N GLU A 35 11.40 -21.52 10.37
CA GLU A 35 10.49 -21.42 11.52
C GLU A 35 9.21 -20.62 11.20
N PHE A 36 9.33 -19.50 10.49
CA PHE A 36 8.23 -18.55 10.30
C PHE A 36 7.70 -18.48 8.85
N GLY A 37 8.42 -19.06 7.90
CA GLY A 37 8.07 -19.03 6.48
C GLY A 37 8.54 -17.75 5.77
N GLN A 38 8.90 -17.89 4.50
CA GLN A 38 9.48 -16.81 3.69
C GLN A 38 8.58 -15.58 3.55
N SER A 39 7.26 -15.76 3.56
CA SER A 39 6.30 -14.66 3.45
C SER A 39 6.28 -13.74 4.67
N ARG A 40 6.80 -14.18 5.82
CA ARG A 40 6.75 -13.44 7.09
C ARG A 40 8.08 -12.85 7.51
N VAL A 41 9.20 -13.29 6.94
CA VAL A 41 10.54 -12.83 7.32
C VAL A 41 11.05 -11.81 6.31
N ILE A 42 11.26 -10.58 6.78
CA ILE A 42 11.72 -9.45 5.97
C ILE A 42 13.16 -9.12 6.37
N PRO A 43 14.15 -9.31 5.47
CA PRO A 43 15.53 -8.93 5.71
C PRO A 43 15.69 -7.41 5.53
N ILE A 44 16.19 -6.72 6.55
CA ILE A 44 16.54 -5.29 6.49
C ILE A 44 17.88 -5.04 7.17
N SER A 45 18.63 -4.02 6.74
CA SER A 45 19.74 -3.49 7.54
C SER A 45 19.28 -2.24 8.26
N ALA A 46 19.01 -2.34 9.56
CA ALA A 46 18.58 -1.19 10.35
C ALA A 46 19.59 -0.03 10.35
N LYS A 47 20.88 -0.36 10.18
CA LYS A 47 21.95 0.65 10.02
C LYS A 47 21.79 1.41 8.70
N LEU A 48 21.59 0.69 7.60
CA LEU A 48 21.38 1.29 6.28
C LEU A 48 20.12 2.16 6.26
N GLU A 49 19.00 1.67 6.80
CA GLU A 49 17.77 2.45 6.90
C GLU A 49 17.96 3.73 7.74
N GLY A 50 18.75 3.64 8.80
CA GLY A 50 19.12 4.80 9.62
C GLY A 50 19.89 5.86 8.83
N GLU A 51 20.84 5.43 7.99
CA GLU A 51 21.60 6.32 7.11
C GLU A 51 20.70 6.94 6.04
N LEU A 52 19.88 6.14 5.35
CA LEU A 52 18.92 6.61 4.35
C LEU A 52 17.94 7.65 4.92
N SER A 53 17.50 7.48 6.17
CA SER A 53 16.56 8.41 6.83
C SER A 53 17.12 9.81 7.11
N GLN A 54 18.45 9.97 7.08
CA GLN A 54 19.12 11.25 7.32
C GLN A 54 19.46 12.00 6.02
N LEU A 55 19.34 11.34 4.88
CA LEU A 55 19.62 11.91 3.57
C LEU A 55 18.40 12.64 3.02
N SER A 56 18.63 13.56 2.09
CA SER A 56 17.55 14.08 1.25
C SER A 56 17.05 12.99 0.29
N GLY A 57 15.86 13.18 -0.29
CA GLY A 57 15.26 12.18 -1.18
C GLY A 57 16.15 11.82 -2.39
N GLU A 58 16.82 12.81 -2.98
CA GLU A 58 17.73 12.61 -4.11
C GLU A 58 18.99 11.83 -3.69
N GLU A 59 19.61 12.21 -2.57
CA GLU A 59 20.79 11.52 -2.03
C GLU A 59 20.49 10.06 -1.62
N ALA A 60 19.30 9.83 -1.03
CA ALA A 60 18.85 8.49 -0.67
C ALA A 60 18.64 7.62 -1.92
N GLU A 61 18.05 8.17 -2.98
CA GLU A 61 17.88 7.48 -4.27
C GLU A 61 19.22 7.13 -4.93
N GLU A 62 20.19 8.05 -4.90
CA GLU A 62 21.54 7.79 -5.41
C GLU A 62 22.24 6.67 -4.64
N MET A 63 22.19 6.71 -3.30
CA MET A 63 22.78 5.68 -2.44
C MET A 63 22.13 4.31 -2.67
N MET A 64 20.80 4.25 -2.75
CA MET A 64 20.08 3.01 -3.09
C MET A 64 20.49 2.49 -4.47
N GLY A 65 20.60 3.38 -5.47
CA GLY A 65 21.05 3.03 -6.81
C GLY A 65 22.46 2.44 -6.85
N MET A 66 23.39 3.00 -6.07
CA MET A 66 24.75 2.47 -5.94
C MET A 66 24.80 1.07 -5.32
N MET A 67 23.88 0.78 -4.40
CA MET A 67 23.75 -0.53 -3.73
C MET A 67 22.85 -1.53 -4.50
N GLY A 68 22.32 -1.14 -5.66
CA GLY A 68 21.41 -1.98 -6.44
C GLY A 68 20.02 -2.18 -5.80
N LEU A 69 19.67 -1.34 -4.82
CA LEU A 69 18.38 -1.36 -4.14
C LEU A 69 17.33 -0.59 -4.94
N LYS A 70 16.16 -1.20 -5.11
CA LYS A 70 15.02 -0.58 -5.82
C LYS A 70 14.08 0.19 -4.91
N GLU A 71 14.08 -0.14 -3.62
CA GLU A 71 13.20 0.43 -2.60
C GLU A 71 13.86 0.23 -1.23
N SER A 72 13.51 1.07 -0.27
CA SER A 72 14.02 0.98 1.10
C SER A 72 13.48 -0.25 1.83
N GLY A 73 14.20 -0.73 2.84
CA GLY A 73 13.73 -1.79 3.74
C GLY A 73 12.48 -1.35 4.52
N LEU A 74 12.38 -0.07 4.88
CA LEU A 74 11.19 0.47 5.52
C LEU A 74 9.95 0.40 4.61
N ASP A 75 10.08 0.73 3.33
CA ASP A 75 8.97 0.63 2.36
C ASP A 75 8.49 -0.81 2.21
N LYS A 76 9.42 -1.78 2.18
CA LYS A 76 9.09 -3.22 2.17
C LYS A 76 8.29 -3.63 3.40
N ILE A 77 8.66 -3.13 4.58
CA ILE A 77 7.92 -3.41 5.83
C ILE A 77 6.50 -2.86 5.74
N ILE A 78 6.35 -1.62 5.27
CA ILE A 78 5.04 -0.96 5.13
C ILE A 78 4.14 -1.78 4.19
N GLN A 79 4.64 -2.10 2.98
CA GLN A 79 3.90 -2.87 1.99
C GLN A 79 3.48 -4.24 2.54
N LYS A 80 4.41 -4.99 3.15
CA LYS A 80 4.11 -6.30 3.75
C LYS A 80 3.14 -6.22 4.91
N THR A 81 3.18 -5.14 5.68
CA THR A 81 2.23 -4.92 6.78
C THR A 81 0.82 -4.68 6.22
N TYR A 82 0.67 -3.89 5.17
CA TYR A 82 -0.62 -3.70 4.48
C TYR A 82 -1.18 -5.02 3.94
N GLU A 83 -0.34 -5.80 3.24
CA GLU A 83 -0.71 -7.11 2.72
C GLU A 83 -1.16 -8.06 3.84
N ASN A 84 -0.39 -8.12 4.93
CA ASN A 84 -0.66 -9.02 6.06
C ASN A 84 -1.92 -8.64 6.84
N LEU A 85 -2.21 -7.34 6.95
CA LEU A 85 -3.45 -6.83 7.54
C LEU A 85 -4.65 -6.95 6.59
N GLY A 86 -4.44 -7.40 5.35
CA GLY A 86 -5.47 -7.49 4.33
C GLY A 86 -6.07 -6.13 3.96
N LEU A 87 -5.24 -5.07 4.01
CA LEU A 87 -5.64 -3.72 3.69
C LEU A 87 -5.53 -3.46 2.18
N ILE A 88 -6.45 -2.68 1.66
CA ILE A 88 -6.38 -2.03 0.34
C ILE A 88 -6.52 -0.53 0.56
N THR A 89 -6.05 0.26 -0.40
CA THR A 89 -6.17 1.72 -0.35
C THR A 89 -7.06 2.21 -1.48
N PHE A 90 -8.04 3.03 -1.16
CA PHE A 90 -8.80 3.79 -2.16
C PHE A 90 -8.53 5.29 -1.99
N PHE A 91 -8.88 6.07 -3.00
CA PHE A 91 -8.60 7.50 -3.02
C PHE A 91 -9.86 8.33 -3.23
N THR A 92 -9.82 9.53 -2.70
CA THR A 92 -10.75 10.60 -3.06
C THR A 92 -9.94 11.76 -3.64
N CYS A 93 -10.28 12.17 -4.86
CA CYS A 93 -9.63 13.27 -5.54
C CYS A 93 -10.60 14.45 -5.64
N GLY A 94 -10.41 15.45 -4.79
CA GLY A 94 -11.12 16.73 -4.87
C GLY A 94 -10.23 17.81 -5.48
N PRO A 95 -10.82 18.95 -5.90
CA PRO A 95 -10.05 20.06 -6.46
C PRO A 95 -9.08 20.72 -5.46
N LYS A 96 -9.30 20.51 -4.15
CA LYS A 96 -8.45 21.05 -3.08
C LYS A 96 -7.56 20.00 -2.42
N GLU A 97 -8.02 18.76 -2.36
CA GLU A 97 -7.43 17.74 -1.49
C GLU A 97 -7.51 16.36 -2.15
N ILE A 98 -6.42 15.61 -1.99
CA ILE A 98 -6.33 14.21 -2.38
C ILE A 98 -6.04 13.43 -1.11
N HIS A 99 -6.86 12.41 -0.83
CA HIS A 99 -6.70 11.56 0.35
C HIS A 99 -6.62 10.09 -0.06
N ALA A 100 -5.78 9.36 0.66
CA ALA A 100 -5.64 7.91 0.59
C ALA A 100 -6.27 7.31 1.84
N TRP A 101 -7.20 6.38 1.65
CA TRP A 101 -8.00 5.78 2.72
C TRP A 101 -7.70 4.28 2.80
N PRO A 102 -6.97 3.83 3.83
CA PRO A 102 -6.74 2.41 4.04
C PRO A 102 -8.00 1.73 4.59
N ILE A 103 -8.46 0.67 3.94
CA ILE A 103 -9.62 -0.11 4.36
C ILE A 103 -9.32 -1.60 4.31
N LYS A 104 -10.06 -2.41 5.07
CA LYS A 104 -9.99 -3.86 4.93
C LYS A 104 -10.54 -4.29 3.57
N LYS A 105 -9.86 -5.22 2.92
CA LYS A 105 -10.35 -5.83 1.68
C LYS A 105 -11.73 -6.46 1.89
N GLY A 106 -12.62 -6.24 0.94
CA GLY A 106 -13.98 -6.77 0.97
C GLY A 106 -15.02 -5.83 1.58
N LEU A 107 -14.64 -4.61 1.99
CA LEU A 107 -15.63 -3.57 2.28
C LEU A 107 -16.31 -3.10 1.00
N THR A 108 -17.59 -2.76 1.13
CA THR A 108 -18.38 -2.14 0.08
C THR A 108 -18.06 -0.66 -0.06
N VAL A 109 -18.42 -0.04 -1.20
CA VAL A 109 -18.25 1.39 -1.42
C VAL A 109 -19.02 2.25 -0.42
N ARG A 110 -20.18 1.78 0.05
CA ARG A 110 -20.96 2.46 1.10
C ARG A 110 -20.21 2.47 2.43
N GLN A 111 -19.61 1.35 2.82
CA GLN A 111 -18.80 1.25 4.03
C GLN A 111 -17.52 2.08 3.90
N ALA A 112 -16.86 2.05 2.73
CA ALA A 112 -15.70 2.88 2.45
C ALA A 112 -16.03 4.39 2.54
N ALA A 113 -17.22 4.81 2.11
CA ALA A 113 -17.69 6.18 2.31
C ALA A 113 -17.84 6.54 3.80
N GLY A 114 -18.19 5.58 4.66
CA GLY A 114 -18.26 5.75 6.11
C GLY A 114 -16.92 6.05 6.78
N GLU A 115 -15.83 5.48 6.26
CA GLU A 115 -14.46 5.76 6.70
C GLU A 115 -14.05 7.21 6.41
N ILE A 116 -14.62 7.83 5.36
CA ILE A 116 -14.45 9.27 5.09
C ILE A 116 -15.25 10.08 6.11
N HIS A 117 -16.55 9.79 6.24
CA HIS A 117 -17.43 10.40 7.22
C HIS A 117 -18.72 9.59 7.40
N SER A 118 -19.18 9.43 8.64
CA SER A 118 -20.37 8.62 8.96
C SER A 118 -21.67 9.08 8.25
N ASP A 119 -21.81 10.36 7.93
CA ASP A 119 -22.96 10.87 7.17
C ASP A 119 -22.97 10.41 5.71
N LEU A 120 -21.80 10.20 5.10
CA LEU A 120 -21.70 9.71 3.72
C LEU A 120 -22.21 8.27 3.62
N GLU A 121 -21.97 7.44 4.63
CA GLU A 121 -22.49 6.07 4.70
C GLU A 121 -24.02 6.03 4.91
N ARG A 122 -24.55 6.95 5.74
CA ARG A 122 -25.99 7.05 6.01
C ARG A 122 -26.76 7.58 4.82
N GLY A 123 -26.23 8.62 4.17
CA GLY A 123 -26.84 9.30 3.03
C GLY A 123 -26.46 8.71 1.68
N PHE A 124 -25.70 7.61 1.62
CA PHE A 124 -25.16 7.05 0.39
C PHE A 124 -26.25 6.79 -0.68
N ILE A 125 -26.04 7.30 -1.89
CA ILE A 125 -26.90 7.03 -3.05
C ILE A 125 -26.17 6.12 -4.02
N CYS A 126 -25.01 6.56 -4.50
CA CYS A 126 -24.12 5.84 -5.40
C CYS A 126 -22.73 6.49 -5.38
N ALA A 127 -21.74 5.88 -6.03
CA ALA A 127 -20.44 6.50 -6.22
C ALA A 127 -19.99 6.37 -7.67
N ASP A 128 -19.32 7.41 -8.19
CA ASP A 128 -18.54 7.27 -9.42
C ASP A 128 -17.19 6.67 -9.04
N VAL A 129 -16.83 5.55 -9.67
CA VAL A 129 -15.65 4.74 -9.38
C VAL A 129 -14.82 4.56 -10.65
N PHE A 130 -13.52 4.76 -10.54
CA PHE A 130 -12.52 4.43 -11.55
C PHE A 130 -11.19 4.06 -10.88
N ASN A 131 -10.28 3.41 -11.60
CA ASN A 131 -9.04 2.93 -10.98
C ASN A 131 -7.83 3.84 -11.29
N TYR A 132 -6.90 3.93 -10.34
CA TYR A 132 -5.64 4.65 -10.52
C TYR A 132 -4.85 4.20 -11.75
N ALA A 133 -4.83 2.92 -12.08
CA ALA A 133 -4.14 2.41 -13.27
C ALA A 133 -4.70 3.04 -14.56
N ASP A 134 -6.02 3.21 -14.63
CA ASP A 134 -6.67 3.86 -15.77
C ASP A 134 -6.34 5.36 -15.81
N LEU A 135 -6.36 6.04 -14.66
CA LEU A 135 -5.96 7.44 -14.56
C LEU A 135 -4.52 7.66 -15.02
N LYS A 136 -3.60 6.80 -14.58
CA LYS A 136 -2.19 6.86 -14.99
C LYS A 136 -2.03 6.64 -16.50
N SER A 137 -2.83 5.76 -17.10
CA SER A 137 -2.77 5.47 -18.53
C SER A 137 -3.41 6.57 -19.42
N LEU A 138 -4.51 7.18 -18.96
CA LEU A 138 -5.30 8.14 -19.73
C LEU A 138 -4.97 9.60 -19.41
N GLY A 139 -4.26 9.85 -18.31
CA GLY A 139 -3.72 11.16 -17.91
C GLY A 139 -4.71 12.14 -17.29
N SER A 140 -6.03 11.91 -17.39
CA SER A 140 -7.02 12.80 -16.77
C SER A 140 -8.37 12.13 -16.52
N GLU A 141 -9.12 12.62 -15.53
CA GLU A 141 -10.49 12.18 -15.23
C GLU A 141 -11.45 12.39 -16.42
N SER A 142 -11.27 13.49 -17.17
CA SER A 142 -12.04 13.76 -18.39
C SER A 142 -11.82 12.67 -19.46
N ALA A 143 -10.58 12.22 -19.62
CA ALA A 143 -10.25 11.12 -20.53
C ALA A 143 -10.85 9.78 -20.05
N ILE A 144 -10.83 9.50 -18.74
CA ILE A 144 -11.49 8.31 -18.17
C ILE A 144 -12.98 8.33 -18.49
N LYS A 145 -13.66 9.45 -18.23
CA LYS A 145 -15.09 9.61 -18.48
C LYS A 145 -15.43 9.40 -19.96
N THR A 146 -14.64 10.00 -20.86
CA THR A 146 -14.83 9.86 -22.31
C THR A 146 -14.57 8.42 -22.80
N SER A 147 -13.64 7.71 -22.16
CA SER A 147 -13.35 6.30 -22.46
C SER A 147 -14.37 5.29 -21.91
N GLY A 148 -15.34 5.75 -21.12
CA GLY A 148 -16.35 4.88 -20.49
C GLY A 148 -15.84 4.03 -19.34
N LYS A 149 -14.64 4.32 -18.82
CA LYS A 149 -14.03 3.58 -17.69
C LYS A 149 -14.49 4.06 -16.31
N MET A 150 -15.13 5.23 -16.24
CA MET A 150 -15.79 5.71 -15.03
C MET A 150 -17.15 5.03 -14.91
N ARG A 151 -17.34 4.24 -13.86
CA ARG A 151 -18.59 3.51 -13.59
C ARG A 151 -19.33 4.18 -12.44
N THR A 152 -20.66 4.23 -12.53
CA THR A 152 -21.48 4.60 -11.37
C THR A 152 -21.93 3.32 -10.69
N GLU A 153 -21.42 3.09 -9.49
CA GLU A 153 -21.61 1.88 -8.72
C GLU A 153 -22.62 2.09 -7.59
N GLY A 154 -23.42 1.05 -7.31
CA GLY A 154 -24.37 1.01 -6.21
C GLY A 154 -23.71 0.61 -4.88
N GLN A 155 -24.50 0.63 -3.81
CA GLN A 155 -24.00 0.39 -2.43
C GLN A 155 -23.25 -0.95 -2.23
N ASP A 156 -23.53 -1.97 -3.06
CA ASP A 156 -22.98 -3.32 -2.92
C ASP A 156 -21.68 -3.54 -3.68
N TYR A 157 -21.17 -2.52 -4.40
CA TYR A 157 -19.88 -2.63 -5.08
C TYR A 157 -18.76 -2.86 -4.07
N LEU A 158 -17.97 -3.91 -4.31
CA LEU A 158 -16.81 -4.25 -3.50
C LEU A 158 -15.62 -3.42 -3.96
N MET A 159 -15.02 -2.69 -3.01
CA MET A 159 -13.87 -1.85 -3.28
C MET A 159 -12.67 -2.69 -3.76
N ALA A 160 -11.97 -2.16 -4.77
CA ALA A 160 -10.69 -2.69 -5.23
C ALA A 160 -9.55 -1.75 -4.84
N ASP A 161 -8.34 -2.31 -4.74
CA ASP A 161 -7.14 -1.54 -4.45
C ASP A 161 -6.86 -0.54 -5.59
N GLY A 162 -6.56 0.70 -5.21
CA GLY A 162 -6.35 1.80 -6.14
C GLY A 162 -7.62 2.40 -6.73
N ASP A 163 -8.81 2.02 -6.25
CA ASP A 163 -10.05 2.68 -6.66
C ASP A 163 -10.04 4.15 -6.23
N ILE A 164 -10.55 5.00 -7.12
CA ILE A 164 -10.78 6.41 -6.91
C ILE A 164 -12.29 6.61 -6.94
N ILE A 165 -12.85 7.14 -5.86
CA ILE A 165 -14.29 7.27 -5.71
C ILE A 165 -14.72 8.72 -5.52
N ASN A 166 -15.89 9.04 -6.07
CA ASN A 166 -16.62 10.26 -5.78
C ASN A 166 -18.04 9.88 -5.32
N VAL A 167 -18.32 10.08 -4.03
CA VAL A 167 -19.56 9.64 -3.39
C VAL A 167 -20.68 10.66 -3.62
N LYS A 168 -21.82 10.18 -4.12
CA LYS A 168 -23.07 10.95 -4.19
C LYS A 168 -23.94 10.54 -3.00
N PHE A 169 -24.33 11.52 -2.20
CA PHE A 169 -25.08 11.31 -0.98
C PHE A 169 -26.18 12.37 -0.81
N ASN A 170 -27.22 12.03 -0.05
CA ASN A 170 -28.22 12.99 0.38
C ASN A 170 -27.95 13.41 1.84
N VAL A 171 -28.19 14.69 2.13
CA VAL A 171 -28.12 15.27 3.48
C VAL A 171 -29.51 15.36 4.08
#